data_AF-A0A0M1JA09-F1
#
_entry.id   AF-A0A0M1JA09-F1
#
_cell.length_a   1.000
_cell.length_b   1.000
_cell.length_c   1.000
_cell.angle_alpha   90.00
_cell.angle_beta   90.00
_cell.angle_gamma   90.00
#
_symmetry.space_group_name_H-M   'P 1'
#
loop_
_entity.id
_entity.type
_entity.pdbx_description
1 polymer ?
#
loop_
_entity_poly.entity_id
_entity_poly.type
_entity_poly.pdbx_seq_one_letter_code
_entity_poly.pdbx_strand_id
1 'polypeptide(L)'
;MIHKRLIAVFCYGGFIMSKLDEDIRHGHYLIHPDGTVTDTRNGLMWKRCAEGQTWDGKTCVGNSNKMKWNDIMRTGWFSSPKQKSWPAFAGYKDWRMPTIEELRTLVYCSSGNQQTWNDTNEVNFRCKGDYQKPTIDQVAFPNTDSTWFWSASAFASDSSSAWSLGFSAGYGGWNYRSDAGQVRLVRVGQ
;
A
#
# COMPACT_ATOMS: atom_id res chain seq x y z
N MET A 1 -7.80 27.43 -0.73
CA MET A 1 -6.60 28.26 -0.51
C MET A 1 -5.39 27.44 -0.92
N ILE A 2 -4.83 27.73 -2.10
CA ILE A 2 -3.61 27.07 -2.59
C ILE A 2 -2.44 27.82 -1.95
N HIS A 3 -1.70 27.19 -1.04
CA HIS A 3 -0.44 27.75 -0.55
C HIS A 3 0.63 27.63 -1.66
N LYS A 4 0.57 28.53 -2.64
CA LYS A 4 1.69 28.78 -3.56
C LYS A 4 2.81 29.44 -2.75
N ARG A 5 3.82 28.68 -2.35
CA ARG A 5 5.08 29.28 -1.91
C ARG A 5 5.79 29.85 -3.14
N LEU A 6 5.96 31.18 -3.18
CA LEU A 6 6.81 31.84 -4.16
C LEU A 6 8.24 31.31 -3.99
N ILE A 7 8.85 30.82 -5.08
CA ILE A 7 10.29 30.57 -5.16
C ILE A 7 10.86 31.57 -6.15
N ALA A 8 11.75 32.43 -5.65
CA ALA A 8 12.50 33.38 -6.44
C ALA A 8 13.42 32.65 -7.43
N VAL A 9 13.32 33.02 -8.70
CA VAL A 9 14.20 32.51 -9.76
C VAL A 9 15.42 33.43 -9.83
N PHE A 10 16.58 32.94 -9.38
CA PHE A 10 17.87 33.56 -9.70
C PHE A 10 18.50 32.79 -10.85
N CYS A 11 18.56 33.41 -12.03
CA CYS A 11 19.31 32.90 -13.17
C CYS A 11 20.76 33.40 -13.11
N TYR A 12 21.70 32.51 -12.79
CA TYR A 12 23.09 32.63 -13.24
C TYR A 12 23.68 31.23 -13.45
N GLY A 13 24.15 30.95 -14.67
CA GLY A 13 25.07 29.84 -14.96
C GLY A 13 24.47 28.43 -15.06
N GLY A 14 23.93 28.10 -16.23
CA GLY A 14 23.92 26.77 -16.84
C GLY A 14 23.94 25.52 -15.94
N PHE A 15 22.78 25.15 -15.39
CA PHE A 15 22.47 23.76 -15.07
C PHE A 15 20.95 23.58 -15.12
N ILE A 16 20.45 22.82 -16.09
CA ILE A 16 19.02 22.44 -16.11
C ILE A 16 18.89 21.17 -15.26
N MET A 17 18.58 21.32 -13.97
CA MET A 17 17.99 20.23 -13.19
C MET A 17 16.48 20.20 -13.52
N SER A 18 16.09 19.45 -14.55
CA SER A 18 14.67 19.30 -14.91
C SER A 18 14.03 18.12 -14.19
N LYS A 19 13.45 18.37 -13.02
CA LYS A 19 12.04 18.11 -12.67
C LYS A 19 11.87 18.44 -11.19
N LEU A 20 11.00 19.39 -10.87
CA LEU A 20 10.51 19.48 -9.51
C LEU A 20 9.74 18.18 -9.24
N ASP A 21 10.16 17.46 -8.20
CA ASP A 21 9.51 16.27 -7.67
C ASP A 21 8.15 16.69 -7.08
N GLU A 22 7.18 16.92 -7.96
CA GLU A 22 5.82 17.32 -7.60
C GLU A 22 4.94 16.09 -7.40
N ASP A 23 3.99 16.21 -6.48
CA ASP A 23 2.98 15.19 -6.26
C ASP A 23 2.13 14.97 -7.53
N ILE A 24 1.89 13.71 -7.88
CA ILE A 24 1.09 13.33 -9.04
C ILE A 24 -0.29 12.86 -8.56
N ARG A 25 -1.34 13.49 -9.07
CA ARG A 25 -2.71 13.01 -8.82
C ARG A 25 -3.08 11.92 -9.83
N HIS A 26 -3.48 10.76 -9.35
CA HIS A 26 -3.98 9.65 -10.17
C HIS A 26 -5.23 9.05 -9.53
N GLY A 27 -6.40 9.31 -10.12
CA GLY A 27 -7.68 8.98 -9.49
C GLY A 27 -7.80 9.63 -8.12
N HIS A 28 -8.08 8.82 -7.09
CA HIS A 28 -8.11 9.24 -5.69
C HIS A 28 -6.75 9.17 -4.98
N TYR A 29 -5.68 8.80 -5.67
CA TYR A 29 -4.33 8.77 -5.11
C TYR A 29 -3.59 10.08 -5.36
N LEU A 30 -2.95 10.59 -4.31
CA LEU A 30 -1.91 11.60 -4.38
C LEU A 30 -0.56 10.90 -4.22
N ILE A 31 0.18 10.76 -5.31
CA ILE A 31 1.45 10.04 -5.39
C ILE A 31 2.58 11.00 -5.07
N HIS A 32 3.40 10.63 -4.08
CA HIS A 32 4.55 11.42 -3.66
C HIS A 32 5.84 10.88 -4.31
N PRO A 33 6.84 11.75 -4.57
CA PRO A 33 8.11 11.36 -5.19
C PRO A 33 8.97 10.46 -4.28
N ASP A 34 8.73 10.48 -2.98
CA ASP A 34 9.48 9.76 -1.95
C ASP A 34 9.12 8.27 -1.82
N GLY A 35 8.26 7.75 -2.71
CA GLY A 35 7.83 6.36 -2.67
C GLY A 35 6.61 6.12 -1.77
N THR A 36 5.90 7.17 -1.37
CA THR A 36 4.61 7.08 -0.67
C THR A 36 3.43 7.49 -1.56
N VAL A 37 2.23 7.14 -1.13
CA VAL A 37 0.99 7.54 -1.79
C VAL A 37 -0.11 7.74 -0.76
N THR A 38 -0.85 8.85 -0.87
CA THR A 38 -1.99 9.16 0.00
C THR A 38 -3.30 8.85 -0.73
N ASP A 39 -4.15 8.00 -0.15
CA ASP A 39 -5.51 7.78 -0.61
C ASP A 39 -6.42 8.89 -0.06
N THR A 40 -6.89 9.76 -0.95
CA THR A 40 -7.70 10.93 -0.59
C THR A 40 -9.11 10.58 -0.10
N ARG A 41 -9.58 9.32 -0.25
CA ARG A 41 -10.91 8.89 0.20
C ARG A 41 -10.96 8.60 1.69
N ASN A 42 -9.88 8.01 2.24
CA ASN A 42 -9.81 7.56 3.62
C ASN A 42 -8.70 8.25 4.42
N GLY A 43 -7.89 9.09 3.77
CA GLY A 43 -6.78 9.80 4.40
C GLY A 43 -5.65 8.88 4.84
N LEU A 44 -5.56 7.65 4.31
CA LEU A 44 -4.47 6.74 4.61
C LEU A 44 -3.28 7.00 3.68
N MET A 45 -2.08 6.94 4.24
CA MET A 45 -0.84 7.01 3.48
C MET A 45 -0.17 5.63 3.46
N TRP A 46 0.29 5.23 2.28
CA TRP A 46 0.83 3.91 2.01
C TRP A 46 2.25 4.00 1.47
N LYS A 47 3.08 3.00 1.80
CA LYS A 47 4.29 2.73 1.01
C LYS A 47 3.88 2.20 -0.37
N ARG A 48 4.46 2.76 -1.44
CA ARG A 48 4.23 2.31 -2.82
C ARG A 48 4.87 0.95 -3.10
N CYS A 49 5.91 0.58 -2.37
CA CYS A 49 6.57 -0.73 -2.47
C CYS A 49 6.13 -1.69 -1.36
N ALA A 50 6.11 -2.99 -1.67
CA ALA A 50 5.96 -4.02 -0.66
C ALA A 50 7.25 -4.13 0.17
N GLU A 51 7.15 -4.66 1.38
CA GLU A 51 8.32 -4.88 2.23
C GLU A 51 9.30 -5.85 1.56
N GLY A 52 10.59 -5.50 1.58
CA GLY A 52 11.67 -6.18 0.85
C GLY A 52 12.01 -5.56 -0.51
N GLN A 53 11.08 -4.84 -1.14
CA GLN A 53 11.38 -4.03 -2.32
C GLN A 53 11.96 -2.66 -1.92
N THR A 54 12.63 -2.02 -2.88
CA THR A 54 13.22 -0.67 -2.72
C THR A 54 12.63 0.30 -3.73
N TRP A 55 12.36 1.53 -3.32
CA TRP A 55 11.97 2.61 -4.23
C TRP A 55 13.21 3.20 -4.90
N ASP A 56 13.25 3.25 -6.23
CA ASP A 56 14.40 3.80 -7.01
C ASP A 56 14.19 5.26 -7.47
N GLY A 57 13.12 5.92 -7.00
CA GLY A 57 12.68 7.23 -7.48
C GLY A 57 11.59 7.16 -8.56
N LYS A 58 11.32 5.98 -9.13
CA LYS A 58 10.33 5.80 -10.20
C LYS A 58 9.43 4.58 -10.00
N THR A 59 10.00 3.46 -9.58
CA THR A 59 9.31 2.18 -9.40
C THR A 59 9.86 1.41 -8.20
N CYS A 60 9.19 0.31 -7.89
CA CYS A 60 9.64 -0.64 -6.87
C CYS A 60 10.54 -1.69 -7.51
N VAL A 61 11.81 -1.74 -7.10
CA VAL A 61 12.80 -2.68 -7.61
C VAL A 61 13.11 -3.76 -6.58
N GLY A 62 13.60 -4.91 -7.07
CA GLY A 62 13.84 -6.09 -6.25
C GLY A 62 12.57 -6.90 -5.97
N ASN A 63 12.72 -7.94 -5.15
CA ASN A 63 11.64 -8.84 -4.79
C ASN A 63 11.05 -8.48 -3.43
N SER A 64 9.74 -8.66 -3.27
CA SER A 64 9.11 -8.61 -1.95
C SER A 64 9.64 -9.73 -1.05
N ASN A 65 9.91 -9.42 0.22
CA ASN A 65 10.22 -10.43 1.21
C ASN A 65 8.91 -11.08 1.69
N LYS A 66 8.77 -12.38 1.45
CA LYS A 66 7.63 -13.14 1.97
C LYS A 66 7.89 -13.50 3.43
N MET A 67 6.98 -13.11 4.31
CA MET A 67 7.11 -13.25 5.76
C MET A 67 5.95 -14.07 6.32
N LYS A 68 6.22 -14.81 7.40
CA LYS A 68 5.19 -15.53 8.14
C LYS A 68 4.49 -14.58 9.09
N TRP A 69 3.17 -14.64 9.16
CA TRP A 69 2.40 -13.77 10.04
C TRP A 69 2.81 -13.91 11.50
N ASN A 70 3.07 -15.15 11.96
CA ASN A 70 3.57 -15.42 13.32
C ASN A 70 4.91 -14.73 13.62
N ASP A 71 5.81 -14.65 12.63
CA ASP A 71 7.10 -14.00 12.81
C ASP A 71 6.96 -12.47 12.92
N ILE A 72 6.06 -11.88 12.13
CA ILE A 72 5.73 -10.45 12.21
C ILE A 72 5.15 -10.10 13.59
N MET A 73 4.22 -10.91 14.09
CA MET A 73 3.63 -10.68 15.42
C MET A 73 4.65 -10.85 16.55
N ARG A 74 5.45 -11.92 16.50
CA ARG A 74 6.43 -12.25 17.54
C ARG A 74 7.50 -11.18 17.66
N THR A 75 7.91 -10.58 16.55
CA THR A 75 8.91 -9.52 16.53
C THR A 75 8.36 -8.17 17.02
N GLY A 76 7.03 -8.03 17.16
CA GLY A 76 6.35 -6.81 17.57
C GLY A 76 6.05 -5.82 16.44
N TRP A 77 6.20 -6.23 15.18
CA TRP A 77 6.08 -5.38 13.98
C TRP A 77 4.61 -5.15 13.55
N PHE A 78 3.68 -5.42 14.45
CA PHE A 78 2.23 -5.39 14.23
C PHE A 78 1.55 -4.07 14.65
N SER A 79 2.29 -3.22 15.37
CA SER A 79 1.90 -1.87 15.76
C SER A 79 1.02 -1.77 17.00
N SER A 80 1.68 -1.32 18.07
CA SER A 80 1.11 -0.66 19.24
C SER A 80 2.06 0.48 19.61
N PRO A 81 1.59 1.60 20.20
CA PRO A 81 2.46 2.72 20.61
C PRO A 81 3.64 2.34 21.53
N LYS A 82 3.66 1.11 22.06
CA LYS A 82 4.73 0.55 22.90
C LYS A 82 5.57 -0.55 22.22
N GLN A 83 5.41 -0.82 20.92
CA GLN A 83 6.07 -1.93 20.22
C GLN A 83 6.99 -1.48 19.07
N LYS A 84 7.89 -2.39 18.67
CA LYS A 84 8.92 -2.18 17.64
C LYS A 84 8.25 -1.86 16.29
N SER A 85 8.39 -0.63 15.82
CA SER A 85 7.83 -0.21 14.53
C SER A 85 8.71 -0.66 13.37
N TRP A 86 8.12 -0.67 12.17
CA TRP A 86 8.88 -0.82 10.93
C TRP A 86 9.91 0.32 10.78
N PRO A 87 11.02 0.12 10.03
CA PRO A 87 12.04 1.12 9.81
C PRO A 87 11.44 2.43 9.31
N ALA A 88 12.08 3.53 9.70
CA ALA A 88 11.70 4.83 9.20
C ALA A 88 11.76 4.86 7.67
N PHE A 89 10.74 5.42 7.04
CA PHE A 89 10.66 5.55 5.59
C PHE A 89 9.95 6.87 5.25
N ALA A 90 10.47 7.59 4.26
CA ALA A 90 9.96 8.91 3.85
C ALA A 90 9.82 9.91 5.03
N GLY A 91 10.71 9.83 6.03
CA GLY A 91 10.66 10.69 7.23
C GLY A 91 9.67 10.24 8.31
N TYR A 92 8.87 9.20 8.07
CA TYR A 92 7.86 8.69 9.01
C TYR A 92 8.33 7.42 9.72
N LYS A 93 7.87 7.22 10.97
CA LYS A 93 8.27 6.11 11.88
C LYS A 93 7.08 5.30 12.42
N ASP A 94 5.88 5.74 12.12
CA ASP A 94 4.57 5.21 12.56
C ASP A 94 3.96 4.24 11.54
N TRP A 95 4.79 3.67 10.67
CA TRP A 95 4.39 2.65 9.71
C TRP A 95 3.91 1.38 10.41
N ARG A 96 2.79 0.85 9.93
CA ARG A 96 2.14 -0.34 10.47
C ARG A 96 1.62 -1.28 9.41
N MET A 97 1.35 -2.52 9.82
CA MET A 97 0.59 -3.44 9.00
C MET A 97 -0.89 -2.96 8.93
N PRO A 98 -1.51 -2.98 7.74
CA PRO A 98 -2.89 -2.55 7.56
C PRO A 98 -3.88 -3.58 8.11
N THR A 99 -5.07 -3.12 8.50
CA THR A 99 -6.20 -4.03 8.74
C THR A 99 -6.71 -4.62 7.42
N ILE A 100 -7.53 -5.69 7.49
CA ILE A 100 -8.11 -6.26 6.27
C ILE A 100 -9.04 -5.27 5.55
N GLU A 101 -9.72 -4.40 6.30
CA GLU A 101 -10.59 -3.35 5.75
C GLU A 101 -9.76 -2.30 5.00
N GLU A 102 -8.64 -1.85 5.58
CA GLU A 102 -7.74 -0.90 4.92
C GLU A 102 -7.14 -1.49 3.64
N LEU A 103 -6.68 -2.75 3.66
CA LEU A 103 -6.15 -3.40 2.45
C LEU A 103 -7.20 -3.49 1.35
N ARG A 104 -8.47 -3.82 1.69
CA ARG A 104 -9.56 -3.91 0.71
C ARG A 104 -9.78 -2.60 -0.05
N THR A 105 -9.45 -1.45 0.56
CA THR A 105 -9.56 -0.15 -0.13
C THR A 105 -8.60 0.03 -1.31
N LEU A 106 -7.53 -0.79 -1.38
CA LEU A 106 -6.57 -0.79 -2.48
C LEU A 106 -7.03 -1.61 -3.70
N VAL A 107 -8.10 -2.40 -3.56
CA VAL A 107 -8.60 -3.22 -4.67
C VAL A 107 -9.17 -2.33 -5.78
N TYR A 108 -8.68 -2.56 -6.99
CA TYR A 108 -9.14 -1.89 -8.21
C TYR A 108 -9.45 -2.92 -9.30
N CYS A 109 -10.69 -2.91 -9.80
CA CYS A 109 -11.15 -3.80 -10.86
C CYS A 109 -11.24 -3.06 -12.20
N SER A 110 -10.35 -3.37 -13.15
CA SER A 110 -10.31 -2.69 -14.45
C SER A 110 -11.50 -3.01 -15.37
N SER A 111 -12.28 -4.04 -15.06
CA SER A 111 -13.49 -4.41 -15.81
C SER A 111 -14.63 -3.40 -15.64
N GLY A 112 -14.55 -2.50 -14.65
CA GLY A 112 -15.60 -1.55 -14.32
C GLY A 112 -16.79 -2.14 -13.54
N ASN A 113 -16.92 -3.47 -13.47
CA ASN A 113 -17.96 -4.16 -12.72
C ASN A 113 -17.51 -4.39 -11.29
N GLN A 114 -18.11 -3.65 -10.34
CA GLN A 114 -17.64 -3.49 -8.96
C GLN A 114 -16.24 -2.83 -8.94
N GLN A 115 -16.17 -1.51 -9.13
CA GLN A 115 -14.90 -0.81 -9.37
C GLN A 115 -13.96 -0.89 -8.17
N THR A 116 -14.49 -0.75 -6.97
CA THR A 116 -13.75 -0.86 -5.70
C THR A 116 -14.58 -1.57 -4.63
N TRP A 117 -13.91 -2.08 -3.59
CA TRP A 117 -14.60 -2.72 -2.45
C TRP A 117 -15.60 -1.78 -1.75
N ASN A 118 -15.27 -0.49 -1.67
CA ASN A 118 -16.11 0.53 -1.02
C ASN A 118 -17.47 0.72 -1.71
N ASP A 119 -17.61 0.32 -2.98
CA ASP A 119 -18.84 0.51 -3.73
C ASP A 119 -19.93 -0.47 -3.28
N THR A 120 -19.55 -1.65 -2.79
CA THR A 120 -20.50 -2.72 -2.44
C THR A 120 -20.49 -3.08 -0.96
N ASN A 121 -19.38 -2.83 -0.25
CA ASN A 121 -19.15 -3.31 1.12
C ASN A 121 -19.41 -4.82 1.28
N GLU A 122 -19.30 -5.60 0.18
CA GLU A 122 -19.49 -7.03 0.21
C GLU A 122 -18.30 -7.70 0.92
N VAL A 123 -18.59 -8.53 1.93
CA VAL A 123 -17.54 -9.25 2.68
C VAL A 123 -16.77 -10.23 1.78
N ASN A 124 -17.46 -10.81 0.78
CA ASN A 124 -16.92 -11.74 -0.21
C ASN A 124 -16.66 -11.08 -1.58
N PHE A 125 -16.34 -9.78 -1.57
CA PHE A 125 -16.02 -9.03 -2.77
C PHE A 125 -14.91 -9.70 -3.60
N ARG A 126 -15.08 -9.67 -4.92
CA ARG A 126 -14.06 -10.03 -5.92
C ARG A 126 -14.36 -9.31 -7.23
N CYS A 127 -13.32 -8.98 -8.00
CA CYS A 127 -13.51 -8.42 -9.34
C CYS A 127 -14.28 -9.40 -10.25
N LYS A 128 -15.21 -8.88 -11.05
CA LYS A 128 -16.05 -9.65 -11.99
C LYS A 128 -15.74 -9.29 -13.44
N GLY A 129 -15.91 -10.26 -14.34
CA GLY A 129 -15.65 -10.09 -15.79
C GLY A 129 -14.16 -10.14 -16.14
N ASP A 130 -13.80 -9.51 -17.25
CA ASP A 130 -12.43 -9.47 -17.75
C ASP A 130 -11.67 -8.30 -17.11
N TYR A 131 -10.81 -8.60 -16.14
CA TYR A 131 -10.01 -7.61 -15.40
C TYR A 131 -8.52 -7.92 -15.46
N GLN A 132 -7.70 -6.86 -15.35
CA GLN A 132 -6.25 -6.95 -15.27
C GLN A 132 -5.81 -7.53 -13.92
N LYS A 133 -4.69 -8.25 -13.93
CA LYS A 133 -4.02 -8.75 -12.73
C LYS A 133 -2.63 -8.11 -12.62
N PRO A 134 -2.22 -7.66 -11.43
CA PRO A 134 -2.97 -7.63 -10.17
C PRO A 134 -4.14 -6.62 -10.18
N THR A 135 -5.16 -6.88 -9.36
CA THR A 135 -6.36 -6.03 -9.16
C THR A 135 -6.07 -4.87 -8.20
N ILE A 136 -5.04 -4.09 -8.51
CA ILE A 136 -4.60 -2.90 -7.78
C ILE A 136 -4.07 -1.90 -8.80
N ASP A 137 -4.24 -0.62 -8.51
CA ASP A 137 -3.72 0.46 -9.33
C ASP A 137 -2.18 0.40 -9.44
N GLN A 138 -1.66 -0.02 -10.60
CA GLN A 138 -0.23 -0.17 -10.83
C GLN A 138 0.50 1.17 -10.99
N VAL A 139 -0.20 2.28 -11.20
CA VAL A 139 0.42 3.62 -11.22
C VAL A 139 0.69 4.07 -9.79
N ALA A 140 -0.22 3.79 -8.86
CA ALA A 140 -0.05 4.06 -7.44
C ALA A 140 0.86 3.02 -6.73
N PHE A 141 0.77 1.74 -7.11
CA PHE A 141 1.47 0.62 -6.47
C PHE A 141 2.22 -0.23 -7.50
N PRO A 142 3.31 0.29 -8.07
CA PRO A 142 4.02 -0.35 -9.17
C PRO A 142 4.70 -1.64 -8.73
N ASN A 143 4.85 -2.58 -9.68
CA ASN A 143 5.50 -3.88 -9.47
C ASN A 143 4.93 -4.65 -8.27
N THR A 144 3.61 -4.54 -8.06
CA THR A 144 2.89 -5.34 -7.07
C THR A 144 2.60 -6.72 -7.65
N ASP A 145 2.88 -7.77 -6.88
CA ASP A 145 2.51 -9.14 -7.25
C ASP A 145 1.00 -9.38 -7.05
N SER A 146 0.42 -10.25 -7.89
CA SER A 146 -0.96 -10.74 -7.77
C SER A 146 -1.21 -11.71 -6.61
N THR A 147 -0.19 -12.16 -5.87
CA THR A 147 -0.40 -12.99 -4.67
C THR A 147 -1.07 -12.24 -3.51
N TRP A 148 -1.04 -12.82 -2.31
CA TRP A 148 -1.68 -12.24 -1.14
C TRP A 148 -0.75 -11.38 -0.29
N PHE A 149 -1.37 -10.39 0.35
CA PHE A 149 -0.77 -9.50 1.34
C PHE A 149 -1.40 -9.76 2.70
N TRP A 150 -0.57 -9.86 3.72
CA TRP A 150 -1.00 -10.04 5.10
C TRP A 150 -1.68 -8.78 5.64
N SER A 151 -2.76 -9.01 6.39
CA SER A 151 -3.40 -7.99 7.20
C SER A 151 -3.14 -8.21 8.68
N ALA A 152 -3.25 -7.14 9.46
CA ALA A 152 -3.19 -7.15 10.90
C ALA A 152 -4.43 -7.84 11.55
N SER A 153 -5.47 -8.13 10.78
CA SER A 153 -6.69 -8.70 11.33
C SER A 153 -6.49 -10.20 11.62
N ALA A 154 -6.52 -10.58 12.91
CA ALA A 154 -6.56 -11.99 13.31
C ALA A 154 -7.86 -12.65 12.82
N PHE A 155 -7.81 -13.93 12.48
CA PHE A 155 -9.02 -14.69 12.15
C PHE A 155 -9.63 -15.27 13.43
N ALA A 156 -10.84 -14.82 13.78
CA ALA A 156 -11.45 -15.14 15.07
C ALA A 156 -11.84 -16.62 15.21
N SER A 157 -12.18 -17.29 14.11
CA SER A 157 -12.66 -18.67 14.11
C SER A 157 -11.54 -19.71 14.16
N ASP A 158 -10.30 -19.32 13.85
CA ASP A 158 -9.15 -20.22 13.91
C ASP A 158 -7.88 -19.43 14.28
N SER A 159 -7.33 -19.75 15.44
CA SER A 159 -6.14 -19.11 16.01
C SER A 159 -4.86 -19.40 15.21
N SER A 160 -4.86 -20.39 14.32
CA SER A 160 -3.75 -20.70 13.42
C SER A 160 -3.78 -19.88 12.13
N SER A 161 -4.85 -19.11 11.89
CA SER A 161 -5.08 -18.37 10.65
C SER A 161 -5.15 -16.85 10.88
N ALA A 162 -4.86 -16.09 9.82
CA ALA A 162 -4.99 -14.64 9.79
C ALA A 162 -5.56 -14.16 8.46
N TRP A 163 -6.19 -12.99 8.44
CA TRP A 163 -6.74 -12.41 7.23
C TRP A 163 -5.65 -11.91 6.30
N SER A 164 -5.90 -12.07 5.00
CA SER A 164 -5.04 -11.60 3.91
C SER A 164 -5.89 -11.21 2.71
N LEU A 165 -5.33 -10.38 1.83
CA LEU A 165 -5.98 -9.94 0.61
C LEU A 165 -5.18 -10.40 -0.61
N GLY A 166 -5.79 -11.17 -1.51
CA GLY A 166 -5.20 -11.61 -2.76
C GLY A 166 -5.53 -10.67 -3.92
N PHE A 167 -4.50 -10.11 -4.58
CA PHE A 167 -4.68 -9.23 -5.74
C PHE A 167 -4.87 -9.97 -7.07
N SER A 168 -4.98 -11.30 -7.06
CA SER A 168 -5.34 -12.07 -8.24
C SER A 168 -6.81 -11.88 -8.63
N ALA A 169 -7.66 -11.52 -7.67
CA ALA A 169 -9.08 -11.25 -7.85
C ALA A 169 -9.64 -10.16 -6.90
N GLY A 170 -8.79 -9.55 -6.07
CA GLY A 170 -9.21 -8.55 -5.07
C GLY A 170 -9.98 -9.16 -3.89
N TYR A 171 -9.70 -10.42 -3.57
CA TYR A 171 -10.49 -11.20 -2.61
C TYR A 171 -9.84 -11.24 -1.23
N GLY A 172 -10.61 -10.93 -0.20
CA GLY A 172 -10.21 -11.08 1.20
C GLY A 172 -10.49 -12.48 1.71
N GLY A 173 -9.46 -13.17 2.17
CA GLY A 173 -9.55 -14.53 2.71
C GLY A 173 -8.61 -14.73 3.89
N TRP A 174 -8.42 -15.98 4.30
CA TRP A 174 -7.52 -16.34 5.38
C TRP A 174 -6.45 -17.31 4.87
N ASN A 175 -5.28 -17.25 5.49
CA ASN A 175 -4.17 -18.17 5.26
C ASN A 175 -3.57 -18.58 6.61
N TYR A 176 -2.86 -19.71 6.66
CA TYR A 176 -2.20 -20.14 7.88
C TYR A 176 -1.08 -19.17 8.24
N ARG A 177 -0.97 -18.82 9.53
CA ARG A 177 0.03 -17.87 10.02
C ARG A 177 1.47 -18.35 9.84
N SER A 178 1.66 -19.64 9.54
CA SER A 178 2.93 -20.28 9.18
C SER A 178 3.34 -20.07 7.72
N ASP A 179 2.42 -19.61 6.86
CA ASP A 179 2.67 -19.45 5.43
C ASP A 179 3.34 -18.11 5.15
N ALA A 180 4.16 -18.08 4.09
CA ALA A 180 4.90 -16.89 3.71
C ALA A 180 4.07 -16.01 2.78
N GLY A 181 3.75 -14.80 3.21
CA GLY A 181 2.96 -13.82 2.45
C GLY A 181 3.64 -12.44 2.40
N GLN A 182 3.15 -11.57 1.53
CA GLN A 182 3.73 -10.23 1.36
C GLN A 182 3.16 -9.24 2.38
N VAL A 183 3.84 -8.13 2.60
CA VAL A 183 3.40 -7.06 3.51
C VAL A 183 3.54 -5.73 2.79
N ARG A 184 2.55 -4.85 2.97
CA ARG A 184 2.60 -3.44 2.56
C ARG A 184 2.20 -2.62 3.77
N LEU A 185 2.91 -1.52 4.00
CA LEU A 185 2.68 -0.71 5.20
C LEU A 185 1.80 0.49 4.93
N VAL A 186 1.03 0.83 5.95
CA VAL A 186 0.12 1.96 5.99
C VAL A 186 0.40 2.80 7.24
N ARG A 187 0.02 4.07 7.19
CA ARG A 187 -0.07 5.00 8.32
C ARG A 187 -1.26 5.93 8.13
N VAL A 188 -1.62 6.66 9.18
CA VAL A 188 -2.61 7.75 9.07
C VAL A 188 -1.95 8.91 8.31
N GLY A 189 -2.60 9.37 7.25
CA GLY A 189 -2.19 10.56 6.50
C GLY A 189 -2.46 11.82 7.32
N GLN A 190 -1.60 12.83 7.15
CA GLN A 190 -1.73 14.15 7.78
C GLN A 190 -2.21 15.17 6.75
#